data_AF-A0A3C1QVC9-F1
#
_entry.id   AF-A0A3C1QVC9-F1
#
_cell.length_a   1.000
_cell.length_b   1.000
_cell.length_c   1.000
_cell.angle_alpha   90.00
_cell.angle_beta   90.00
_cell.angle_gamma   90.00
#
_symmetry.space_group_name_H-M   'P 1'
#
loop_
_entity.id
_entity.type
_entity.pdbx_description
1 polymer ?
#
loop_
_entity_poly.entity_id
_entity_poly.type
_entity_poly.pdbx_seq_one_letter_code
_entity_poly.pdbx_strand_id
1 'polypeptide(L)'
;MLEKLRVVFTIPELRQKILLTLFLLAVYRVGYLIPMPMVDANQIQILSQSNTGGLAGLIAKATVFSASQLDKATIFGLGIMPYITASIILQLLGTVYPPLMELRKEGEAGRKKINEYTRYLTVALCLVQSVAYVWYYLMPTPNDGPNLIADEFENADGTMMLGWQIVAVLIMTGGTIFLMWLGEQITSRGIGNGVSLIIMAGILAQLPRSFAQMFTQVREGSMGGGT
;
A
#
# COMPACT_ATOMS: atom_id res chain seq x y z
N MET A 1 -14.72 -22.06 -22.36
CA MET A 1 -14.14 -21.33 -21.18
C MET A 1 -15.22 -20.85 -20.21
N LEU A 2 -16.38 -20.36 -20.67
CA LEU A 2 -17.51 -19.97 -19.81
C LEU A 2 -18.09 -21.12 -18.95
N GLU A 3 -18.06 -22.36 -19.43
CA GLU A 3 -18.47 -23.52 -18.63
C GLU A 3 -17.55 -23.77 -17.43
N LYS A 4 -16.24 -23.50 -17.54
CA LYS A 4 -15.31 -23.64 -16.42
C LYS A 4 -15.58 -22.60 -15.32
N LEU A 5 -16.01 -21.39 -15.70
CA LEU A 5 -16.48 -20.38 -14.74
C LEU A 5 -17.74 -20.85 -14.01
N ARG A 6 -18.68 -21.51 -14.71
CA ARG A 6 -19.89 -22.07 -14.09
C ARG A 6 -19.55 -23.18 -13.09
N VAL A 7 -18.63 -24.09 -13.43
CA VAL A 7 -18.17 -25.17 -12.55
C VAL A 7 -17.50 -24.65 -11.27
N VAL A 8 -16.73 -23.55 -11.36
CA VAL A 8 -16.13 -22.89 -10.19
C VAL A 8 -17.19 -22.38 -9.21
N PHE A 9 -18.34 -21.91 -9.70
CA PHE A 9 -19.48 -21.51 -8.87
C PHE A 9 -20.35 -22.69 -8.39
N THR A 10 -20.16 -23.89 -8.93
CA THR A 10 -20.95 -25.09 -8.58
C THR A 10 -20.36 -25.83 -7.38
N ILE A 11 -19.03 -25.74 -7.16
CA ILE A 11 -18.36 -26.39 -6.03
C ILE A 11 -18.47 -25.51 -4.78
N PRO A 12 -19.16 -25.97 -3.70
CA PRO A 12 -19.45 -25.14 -2.53
C PRO A 12 -18.18 -24.67 -1.80
N GLU A 13 -17.13 -25.49 -1.75
CA GLU A 13 -15.85 -25.13 -1.14
C GLU A 13 -15.17 -23.98 -1.90
N LEU A 14 -15.10 -24.05 -3.23
CA LEU A 14 -14.52 -22.99 -4.06
C LEU A 14 -15.30 -21.69 -3.93
N ARG A 15 -16.64 -21.76 -3.95
CA ARG A 15 -17.51 -20.59 -3.73
C ARG A 15 -17.24 -19.93 -2.38
N GLN A 16 -17.07 -20.70 -1.31
CA GLN A 16 -16.80 -20.16 0.02
C GLN A 16 -15.43 -19.47 0.08
N LYS A 17 -14.41 -20.05 -0.56
CA LYS A 17 -13.08 -19.42 -0.65
C LYS A 17 -13.10 -18.13 -1.49
N ILE A 18 -13.86 -18.09 -2.60
CA ILE A 18 -14.06 -16.87 -3.41
C ILE A 18 -14.75 -15.79 -2.59
N LEU A 19 -15.86 -16.12 -1.92
CA LEU A 19 -16.62 -15.18 -1.11
C LEU A 19 -15.79 -14.63 0.04
N LEU A 20 -15.00 -15.47 0.72
CA LEU A 20 -14.08 -15.04 1.77
C LEU A 20 -13.00 -14.11 1.21
N THR A 21 -12.44 -14.43 0.04
CA THR A 21 -11.44 -13.59 -0.63
C THR A 21 -12.03 -12.22 -1.00
N LEU A 22 -13.21 -12.19 -1.61
CA LEU A 22 -13.92 -10.95 -1.95
C LEU A 22 -14.28 -10.13 -0.71
N PHE A 23 -14.71 -10.79 0.38
CA PHE A 23 -14.99 -10.14 1.64
C PHE A 23 -13.73 -9.47 2.23
N LEU A 24 -12.60 -10.19 2.27
CA LEU A 24 -11.34 -9.62 2.77
C LEU A 24 -10.83 -8.48 1.86
N LEU A 25 -11.02 -8.56 0.54
CA LEU A 25 -10.73 -7.47 -0.38
C LEU A 25 -11.66 -6.26 -0.19
N ALA A 26 -12.93 -6.50 0.18
CA ALA A 26 -13.85 -5.42 0.54
C ALA A 26 -13.41 -4.72 1.83
N VAL A 27 -13.00 -5.47 2.86
CA VAL A 27 -12.45 -4.93 4.12
C VAL A 27 -11.18 -4.12 3.85
N TYR A 28 -10.26 -4.67 3.04
CA TYR A 28 -9.09 -3.96 2.53
C TYR A 28 -9.49 -2.61 1.93
N ARG A 29 -10.51 -2.60 1.06
CA ARG A 29 -10.96 -1.38 0.39
C ARG A 29 -11.55 -0.36 1.35
N VAL A 30 -12.37 -0.80 2.30
CA VAL A 30 -12.97 0.06 3.33
C VAL A 30 -11.89 0.77 4.16
N GLY A 31 -10.80 0.09 4.51
CA GLY A 31 -9.74 0.75 5.28
C GLY A 31 -9.00 1.86 4.51
N TYR A 32 -8.97 1.83 3.16
CA TYR A 32 -8.48 2.95 2.34
C TYR A 32 -9.46 4.14 2.26
N LEU A 33 -10.68 4.00 2.77
CA LEU A 33 -11.60 5.14 2.91
C LEU A 33 -11.40 5.89 4.23
N ILE A 34 -10.64 5.34 5.18
CA ILE A 34 -10.42 5.98 6.47
C ILE A 34 -9.18 6.89 6.35
N PRO A 35 -9.35 8.23 6.31
CA PRO A 35 -8.23 9.15 6.28
C PRO A 35 -7.50 9.11 7.62
N MET A 36 -6.19 9.37 7.58
CA MET A 36 -5.43 9.57 8.79
C MET A 36 -5.82 10.95 9.36
N PRO A 37 -6.22 11.05 10.64
CA PRO A 37 -6.70 12.30 11.22
C PRO A 37 -5.65 13.43 11.23
N MET A 38 -4.38 13.10 11.02
CA MET A 38 -3.23 13.97 11.24
C MET A 38 -2.69 14.64 9.98
N VAL A 39 -3.29 14.36 8.83
CA VAL A 39 -2.81 14.83 7.53
C VAL A 39 -3.97 15.50 6.80
N ASP A 40 -3.77 16.72 6.31
CA ASP A 40 -4.77 17.40 5.50
C ASP A 40 -4.77 16.83 4.08
N ALA A 41 -5.83 16.09 3.75
CA ALA A 41 -6.03 15.52 2.43
C ALA A 41 -6.17 16.58 1.32
N ASN A 42 -6.55 17.83 1.66
CA ASN A 42 -6.69 18.92 0.69
C ASN A 42 -5.32 19.46 0.26
N GLN A 43 -4.35 19.57 1.19
CA GLN A 43 -3.00 20.06 0.89
C GLN A 43 -2.21 19.06 0.02
N ILE A 44 -2.43 17.75 0.22
CA ILE A 44 -1.88 16.71 -0.67
C ILE A 44 -2.39 16.87 -2.10
N GLN A 45 -3.68 17.20 -2.26
CA GLN A 45 -4.29 17.36 -3.57
C GLN A 45 -3.73 18.58 -4.31
N ILE A 46 -3.44 19.67 -3.59
CA ILE A 46 -2.81 20.88 -4.13
C ILE A 46 -1.36 20.59 -4.54
N LEU A 47 -0.60 19.85 -3.73
CA LEU A 47 0.76 19.39 -4.07
C LEU A 47 0.79 18.50 -5.33
N SER A 48 -0.15 17.56 -5.43
CA SER A 48 -0.27 16.64 -6.57
C SER A 48 -0.64 17.38 -7.87
N GLN A 49 -1.43 18.46 -7.78
CA GLN A 49 -1.77 19.31 -8.93
C GLN A 49 -0.64 20.28 -9.32
N SER A 50 0.15 20.75 -8.34
CA SER A 50 1.20 21.75 -8.55
C SER A 50 2.50 21.18 -9.12
N ASN A 51 2.81 19.90 -8.88
CA ASN A 51 4.06 19.25 -9.29
C ASN A 51 3.84 18.18 -10.38
N THR A 52 3.38 18.57 -11.56
CA THR A 52 3.23 17.68 -12.72
C THR A 52 4.52 17.44 -13.52
N GLY A 53 5.68 17.95 -13.06
CA GLY A 53 6.99 17.72 -13.66
C GLY A 53 7.99 17.04 -12.71
N GLY A 54 8.72 16.02 -13.17
CA GLY A 54 9.86 15.43 -12.47
C GLY A 54 9.53 14.37 -11.40
N LEU A 55 10.19 14.45 -10.23
CA LEU A 55 10.17 13.45 -9.15
C LEU A 55 8.76 13.08 -8.66
N ALA A 56 7.82 14.02 -8.71
CA ALA A 56 6.41 13.80 -8.40
C ALA A 56 5.69 12.87 -9.40
N GLY A 57 6.08 12.87 -10.67
CA GLY A 57 5.61 11.88 -11.65
C GLY A 57 6.16 10.47 -11.40
N LEU A 58 7.35 10.35 -10.78
CA LEU A 58 7.89 9.07 -10.32
C LEU A 58 7.16 8.59 -9.06
N ILE A 59 6.82 9.50 -8.15
CA ILE A 59 6.00 9.21 -6.96
C ILE A 59 4.59 8.77 -7.40
N ALA A 60 3.96 9.45 -8.35
CA ALA A 60 2.66 9.07 -8.91
C ALA A 60 2.69 7.70 -9.62
N LYS A 61 3.82 7.27 -10.16
CA LYS A 61 3.98 5.90 -10.66
C LYS A 61 4.19 4.90 -9.51
N ALA A 62 4.99 5.28 -8.51
CA ALA A 62 5.20 4.47 -7.32
C ALA A 62 3.91 4.27 -6.49
N THR A 63 2.99 5.22 -6.45
CA THR A 63 1.66 5.09 -5.80
C THR A 63 0.78 4.04 -6.48
N VAL A 64 0.78 4.05 -7.82
CA VAL A 64 0.03 3.06 -8.62
C VAL A 64 0.58 1.65 -8.39
N PHE A 65 1.90 1.47 -8.40
CA PHE A 65 2.53 0.16 -8.16
C PHE A 65 2.52 -0.28 -6.69
N SER A 66 2.50 0.66 -5.74
CA SER A 66 2.41 0.37 -4.30
C SER A 66 0.99 0.05 -3.83
N ALA A 67 -0.01 0.17 -4.72
CA ALA A 67 -1.42 0.14 -4.36
C ALA A 67 -1.79 1.13 -3.23
N SER A 68 -0.95 2.15 -3.00
CA SER A 68 -1.18 3.17 -1.98
C SER A 68 -1.79 4.42 -2.62
N GLN A 69 -2.88 4.92 -2.02
CA GLN A 69 -3.42 6.23 -2.38
C GLN A 69 -2.65 7.28 -1.57
N LEU A 70 -1.41 7.63 -1.97
CA LEU A 70 -0.73 8.75 -1.31
C LEU A 70 -1.50 10.06 -1.48
N ASP A 71 -2.34 10.18 -2.51
CA ASP A 71 -3.27 11.30 -2.73
C ASP A 71 -4.33 11.45 -1.62
N LYS A 72 -4.50 10.43 -0.79
CA LYS A 72 -5.36 10.43 0.40
C LYS A 72 -4.58 9.78 1.53
N ALA A 73 -3.86 10.58 2.33
CA ALA A 73 -3.19 10.07 3.51
C ALA A 73 -4.17 9.25 4.37
N THR A 74 -4.05 7.94 4.27
CA THR A 74 -4.96 6.95 4.86
C THR A 74 -4.19 6.16 5.91
N ILE A 75 -4.91 5.43 6.75
CA ILE A 75 -4.32 4.52 7.75
C ILE A 75 -3.32 3.54 7.09
N PHE A 76 -3.54 3.22 5.81
CA PHE A 76 -2.68 2.39 4.98
C PHE A 76 -1.68 3.18 4.12
N GLY A 77 -1.15 4.31 4.61
CA GLY A 77 -0.27 5.19 3.83
C GLY A 77 0.96 4.49 3.21
N LEU A 78 1.55 3.52 3.91
CA LEU A 78 2.65 2.69 3.39
C LEU A 78 2.18 1.54 2.47
N GLY A 79 0.88 1.22 2.49
CA GLY A 79 0.31 0.08 1.79
C GLY A 79 0.89 -1.25 2.25
N ILE A 80 0.94 -2.21 1.32
CA ILE A 80 1.53 -3.53 1.53
C ILE A 80 3.02 -3.59 1.10
N MET A 81 3.61 -2.46 0.69
CA MET A 81 4.98 -2.41 0.18
C MET A 81 6.05 -2.90 1.15
N PRO A 82 6.05 -2.53 2.45
CA PRO A 82 7.08 -3.02 3.38
C PRO A 82 7.15 -4.54 3.42
N TYR A 83 6.00 -5.22 3.30
CA TYR A 83 5.92 -6.67 3.24
C TYR A 83 6.46 -7.22 1.92
N ILE A 84 6.09 -6.61 0.79
CA ILE A 84 6.62 -7.00 -0.53
C ILE A 84 8.14 -6.90 -0.52
N THR A 85 8.68 -5.76 -0.07
CA THR A 85 10.13 -5.54 0.01
C THR A 85 10.79 -6.57 0.92
N ALA A 86 10.24 -6.84 2.11
CA ALA A 86 10.78 -7.88 3.00
C ALA A 86 10.79 -9.27 2.34
N SER A 87 9.72 -9.64 1.64
CA SER A 87 9.60 -10.93 0.96
C SER A 87 10.63 -11.07 -0.17
N ILE A 88 10.85 -10.01 -0.96
CA ILE A 88 11.86 -9.99 -2.02
C ILE A 88 13.27 -10.07 -1.43
N ILE A 89 13.55 -9.32 -0.36
CA ILE A 89 14.84 -9.37 0.34
C ILE A 89 15.15 -10.79 0.78
N LEU A 90 14.22 -11.48 1.45
CA LEU A 90 14.46 -12.85 1.92
C LEU A 90 14.50 -13.86 0.78
N GLN A 91 13.77 -13.63 -0.31
CA GLN A 91 13.79 -14.49 -1.47
C GLN A 91 15.11 -14.39 -2.24
N LEU A 92 15.68 -13.18 -2.35
CA LEU A 92 17.02 -12.93 -2.88
C LEU A 92 18.09 -13.45 -1.91
N LEU A 93 17.99 -13.14 -0.61
CA LEU A 93 18.92 -13.62 0.40
C LEU A 93 18.95 -15.15 0.44
N GLY A 94 17.82 -15.83 0.26
CA GLY A 94 17.75 -17.29 0.18
C GLY A 94 18.41 -17.91 -1.05
N THR A 95 18.86 -17.11 -2.03
CA THR A 95 19.70 -17.57 -3.14
C THR A 95 21.19 -17.36 -2.90
N VAL A 96 21.56 -16.50 -1.95
CA VAL A 96 22.98 -16.13 -1.69
C VAL A 96 23.46 -16.67 -0.34
N TYR A 97 22.58 -16.76 0.66
CA TYR A 97 22.89 -17.16 2.03
C TYR A 97 22.60 -18.67 2.24
N PRO A 98 23.63 -19.50 2.51
CA PRO A 98 23.50 -20.96 2.58
C PRO A 98 22.45 -21.47 3.58
N PRO A 99 22.33 -20.92 4.81
CA PRO A 99 21.33 -21.38 5.78
C PRO A 99 19.88 -21.16 5.33
N LEU A 100 19.59 -20.04 4.65
CA LEU A 100 18.25 -19.82 4.09
C LEU A 100 17.98 -20.74 2.88
N MET A 101 19.03 -21.11 2.15
CA MET A 101 18.92 -22.02 1.02
C MET A 101 18.59 -23.45 1.48
N GLU A 102 19.18 -23.89 2.59
CA GLU A 102 18.84 -25.16 3.26
C GLU A 102 17.40 -25.14 3.78
N LEU A 103 16.98 -24.06 4.44
CA LEU A 103 15.58 -23.88 4.85
C LEU A 103 14.61 -23.93 3.65
N ARG A 104 14.98 -23.40 2.47
CA ARG A 104 14.15 -23.57 1.26
C ARG A 104 14.06 -25.03 0.79
N LYS A 105 15.10 -25.84 1.03
CA LYS A 105 15.14 -27.27 0.65
C LYS A 105 14.35 -28.17 1.61
N GLU A 106 14.11 -27.73 2.84
CA GLU A 106 13.30 -28.45 3.85
C GLU A 106 11.78 -28.48 3.53
N GLY A 107 11.33 -27.91 2.42
CA GLY A 107 9.94 -27.99 1.96
C GLY A 107 8.98 -27.11 2.76
N GLU A 108 7.88 -27.67 3.28
CA GLU A 108 6.84 -26.89 3.96
C GLU A 108 7.28 -26.28 5.29
N ALA A 109 8.11 -27.00 6.06
CA ALA A 109 8.58 -26.55 7.37
C ALA A 109 9.48 -25.31 7.23
N GLY A 110 10.46 -25.36 6.33
CA GLY A 110 11.34 -24.23 6.09
C GLY A 110 10.66 -23.05 5.40
N ARG A 111 9.64 -23.29 4.55
CA ARG A 111 8.76 -22.21 4.04
C ARG A 111 8.03 -21.46 5.16
N LYS A 112 7.52 -22.15 6.18
CA LYS A 112 6.89 -21.49 7.33
C LYS A 112 7.90 -20.61 8.08
N LYS A 113 9.12 -21.09 8.25
CA LYS A 113 10.20 -20.35 8.94
C LYS A 113 10.64 -19.10 8.17
N ILE A 114 10.74 -19.20 6.84
CA ILE A 114 11.00 -18.03 5.97
C ILE A 114 9.87 -17.01 6.06
N ASN A 115 8.61 -17.45 6.12
CA ASN A 115 7.48 -16.55 6.31
C ASN A 115 7.54 -15.84 7.68
N GLU A 116 7.93 -16.53 8.75
CA GLU A 116 8.15 -15.90 10.06
C GLU A 116 9.24 -14.82 10.00
N TYR A 117 10.38 -15.10 9.37
CA TYR A 117 11.42 -14.08 9.14
C TYR A 117 10.90 -12.92 8.30
N THR A 118 10.05 -13.19 7.30
CA THR A 118 9.43 -12.15 6.47
C THR A 118 8.56 -11.23 7.31
N ARG A 119 7.77 -11.78 8.25
CA ARG A 119 6.96 -10.99 9.18
C ARG A 119 7.82 -10.09 10.06
N TYR A 120 8.87 -10.64 10.67
CA TYR A 120 9.75 -9.84 11.54
C TYR A 120 10.45 -8.72 10.76
N LEU A 121 10.97 -9.03 9.56
CA LEU A 121 11.61 -8.05 8.70
C LEU A 121 10.60 -6.98 8.24
N THR A 122 9.36 -7.37 7.94
CA THR A 122 8.29 -6.44 7.56
C THR A 122 8.02 -5.43 8.66
N VAL A 123 7.88 -5.88 9.91
CA VAL A 123 7.64 -4.98 11.05
C VAL A 123 8.79 -3.99 11.23
N ALA A 124 10.04 -4.45 11.14
CA ALA A 124 11.21 -3.58 11.22
C ALA A 124 11.24 -2.54 10.09
N LEU A 125 10.97 -2.97 8.84
CA LEU A 125 10.88 -2.06 7.70
C LEU A 125 9.72 -1.07 7.83
N CYS A 126 8.56 -1.50 8.36
CA CYS A 126 7.42 -0.60 8.62
C CYS A 126 7.80 0.50 9.59
N LEU A 127 8.49 0.17 10.69
CA LEU A 127 8.91 1.15 11.68
C LEU A 127 9.90 2.16 11.08
N VAL A 128 10.91 1.69 10.36
CA VAL A 128 11.90 2.58 9.73
C VAL A 128 11.24 3.44 8.65
N GLN A 129 10.39 2.87 7.80
CA GLN A 129 9.73 3.61 6.72
C GLN A 129 8.67 4.58 7.24
N SER A 130 7.93 4.24 8.29
CA SER A 130 6.94 5.16 8.89
C SER A 130 7.62 6.33 9.59
N VAL A 131 8.73 6.10 10.31
CA VAL A 131 9.54 7.20 10.89
C VAL A 131 10.13 8.08 9.77
N ALA A 132 10.68 7.48 8.72
CA ALA A 132 11.19 8.23 7.57
C ALA A 132 10.08 9.03 6.87
N TYR A 133 8.88 8.46 6.74
CA TYR A 133 7.73 9.14 6.15
C TYR A 133 7.28 10.33 7.01
N VAL A 134 7.17 10.15 8.32
CA VAL A 134 6.84 11.24 9.25
C VAL A 134 7.91 12.33 9.23
N TRP A 135 9.19 11.96 9.22
CA TRP A 135 10.27 12.95 9.16
C TRP A 135 10.31 13.73 7.84
N TYR A 136 10.07 13.05 6.71
CA TYR A 136 10.15 13.67 5.38
C TYR A 136 8.90 14.49 5.01
N TYR A 137 7.70 14.01 5.35
CA TYR A 137 6.44 14.66 4.98
C TYR A 137 5.84 15.55 6.08
N LEU A 138 6.16 15.32 7.37
CA LEU A 138 5.61 16.08 8.51
C LEU A 138 6.65 16.98 9.22
N MET A 139 7.90 17.06 8.74
CA MET A 139 8.83 18.14 9.12
C MET A 139 9.24 18.92 7.87
N PRO A 140 8.42 19.89 7.41
CA PRO A 140 8.86 20.76 6.35
C PRO A 140 10.05 21.58 6.85
N THR A 141 11.12 21.60 6.09
CA THR A 141 12.06 22.74 6.15
C THR A 141 11.22 23.97 5.76
N PRO A 142 11.32 25.12 6.47
CA PRO A 142 10.40 26.26 6.32
C PRO A 142 10.21 26.86 4.91
N ASN A 143 10.87 26.36 3.87
CA ASN A 143 10.92 26.95 2.53
C ASN A 143 10.62 25.99 1.35
N ASP A 144 10.27 24.71 1.57
CA ASP A 144 10.29 23.71 0.46
C ASP A 144 9.01 22.89 0.23
N GLY A 145 7.86 23.31 0.75
CA GLY A 145 6.57 22.74 0.34
C GLY A 145 5.38 23.09 1.25
N PRO A 146 4.13 22.90 0.76
CA PRO A 146 2.93 23.07 1.57
C PRO A 146 2.96 22.16 2.79
N ASN A 147 2.66 22.73 3.96
CA ASN A 147 2.52 21.95 5.19
C ASN A 147 1.37 20.95 5.01
N LEU A 148 1.68 19.66 5.17
CA LEU A 148 0.73 18.56 5.03
C LEU A 148 0.01 18.23 6.33
N ILE A 149 0.41 18.88 7.42
CA ILE A 149 -0.22 18.75 8.73
C ILE A 149 -1.56 19.49 8.68
N ALA A 150 -2.61 18.87 9.20
CA ALA A 150 -3.87 19.58 9.42
C ALA A 150 -3.67 20.63 10.53
N ASP A 151 -4.17 21.86 10.33
CA ASP A 151 -4.02 23.03 11.20
C ASP A 151 -4.28 22.74 12.70
N GLU A 152 -5.09 21.72 13.00
CA GLU A 152 -5.48 21.27 14.34
C GLU A 152 -4.36 20.52 15.12
N PHE A 153 -3.36 19.97 14.42
CA PHE A 153 -2.24 19.21 14.99
C PHE A 153 -0.88 19.90 14.82
N GLU A 154 -0.89 21.11 14.26
CA GLU A 154 0.28 21.97 14.06
C GLU A 154 0.58 22.75 15.34
N ASN A 155 1.80 22.62 15.89
CA ASN A 155 2.25 23.56 16.91
C ASN A 155 2.63 24.91 16.28
N ALA A 156 2.75 25.95 17.09
CA ALA A 156 3.11 27.30 16.67
C ALA A 156 4.44 27.40 15.85
N ASP A 157 5.29 26.38 15.87
CA ASP A 157 6.54 26.28 15.10
C ASP A 157 6.40 25.52 13.76
N GLY A 158 5.19 25.17 13.33
CA GLY A 158 4.96 24.39 12.10
C GLY A 158 5.33 22.90 12.21
N THR A 159 5.53 22.41 13.44
CA THR A 159 5.92 21.02 13.73
C THR A 159 4.83 20.29 14.53
N MET A 160 4.64 19.01 14.23
CA MET A 160 3.73 18.15 14.98
C MET A 160 4.34 17.72 16.33
N MET A 161 3.53 17.70 17.39
CA MET A 161 3.97 17.26 18.73
C MET A 161 4.54 15.83 18.70
N LEU A 162 5.63 15.55 19.42
CA LEU A 162 6.28 14.21 19.43
C LEU A 162 5.32 13.06 19.76
N GLY A 163 4.33 13.30 20.63
CA GLY A 163 3.32 12.29 20.96
C GLY A 163 2.44 11.92 19.76
N TRP A 164 2.07 12.90 18.94
CA TRP A 164 1.30 12.69 17.72
C TRP A 164 2.14 11.96 16.66
N GLN A 165 3.42 12.29 16.52
CA GLN A 165 4.32 11.57 15.60
C GLN A 165 4.40 10.06 15.91
N ILE A 166 4.49 9.70 17.19
CA ILE A 166 4.49 8.28 17.62
C ILE A 166 3.15 7.62 17.27
N VAL A 167 2.04 8.32 17.48
CA VAL A 167 0.70 7.82 17.11
C VAL A 167 0.60 7.60 15.59
N ALA A 168 1.10 8.53 14.76
CA ALA A 168 1.13 8.36 13.31
C ALA A 168 1.95 7.14 12.89
N VAL A 169 3.16 6.98 13.45
CA VAL A 169 4.02 5.81 13.23
C VAL A 169 3.31 4.51 13.60
N LEU A 170 2.63 4.47 14.74
CA LEU A 170 1.87 3.31 15.20
C LEU A 170 0.65 3.01 14.32
N ILE A 171 -0.08 4.04 13.88
CA ILE A 171 -1.24 3.89 12.98
C ILE A 171 -0.79 3.33 11.63
N MET A 172 0.28 3.88 11.03
CA MET A 172 0.82 3.40 9.76
C MET A 172 1.37 1.97 9.87
N THR A 173 2.15 1.71 10.92
CA THR A 173 2.72 0.38 11.17
C THR A 173 1.63 -0.65 11.43
N GLY A 174 0.66 -0.32 12.29
CA GLY A 174 -0.50 -1.17 12.57
C GLY A 174 -1.36 -1.41 11.34
N GLY A 175 -1.57 -0.38 10.50
CA GLY A 175 -2.26 -0.49 9.23
C GLY A 175 -1.58 -1.47 8.28
N THR A 176 -0.27 -1.35 8.08
CA THR A 176 0.47 -2.27 7.19
C THR A 176 0.54 -3.69 7.76
N ILE A 177 0.69 -3.87 9.09
CA ILE A 177 0.64 -5.20 9.71
C ILE A 177 -0.75 -5.84 9.51
N PHE A 178 -1.81 -5.05 9.62
CA PHE A 178 -3.16 -5.53 9.33
C PHE A 178 -3.33 -5.93 7.85
N LEU A 179 -2.76 -5.18 6.91
CA LEU A 179 -2.75 -5.54 5.49
C LEU A 179 -1.98 -6.84 5.22
N MET A 180 -0.81 -7.01 5.84
CA MET A 180 -0.04 -8.25 5.79
C MET A 180 -0.88 -9.42 6.30
N TRP A 181 -1.52 -9.25 7.46
CA TRP A 181 -2.39 -10.28 8.04
C TRP A 181 -3.55 -10.64 7.10
N LEU A 182 -4.21 -9.64 6.49
CA LEU A 182 -5.26 -9.88 5.48
C LEU A 182 -4.73 -10.70 4.30
N GLY A 183 -3.55 -10.35 3.76
CA GLY A 183 -2.93 -11.10 2.66
C GLY A 183 -2.64 -12.55 3.01
N GLU A 184 -2.21 -12.82 4.25
CA GLU A 184 -1.98 -14.18 4.73
C GLU A 184 -3.29 -14.96 4.97
N GLN A 185 -4.35 -14.31 5.45
CA GLN A 185 -5.67 -14.93 5.56
C GLN A 185 -6.23 -15.31 4.19
N ILE A 186 -6.07 -14.46 3.19
CA ILE A 186 -6.47 -14.79 1.81
C ILE A 186 -5.63 -15.96 1.28
N THR A 187 -4.32 -16.01 1.56
CA THR A 187 -3.46 -17.10 1.09
C THR A 187 -3.78 -18.45 1.76
N SER A 188 -4.15 -18.44 3.03
CA SER A 188 -4.42 -19.67 3.79
C SER A 188 -5.86 -20.19 3.62
N ARG A 189 -6.85 -19.30 3.55
CA ARG A 189 -8.28 -19.66 3.50
C ARG A 189 -8.97 -19.30 2.19
N GLY A 190 -8.37 -18.42 1.40
CA GLY A 190 -8.91 -17.94 0.13
C GLY A 190 -8.34 -18.71 -1.07
N ILE A 191 -8.22 -18.01 -2.20
CA ILE A 191 -7.72 -18.57 -3.46
C ILE A 191 -6.48 -17.80 -3.89
N GLY A 192 -5.44 -18.54 -4.29
CA GLY A 192 -4.21 -17.95 -4.82
C GLY A 192 -3.32 -17.32 -3.75
N ASN A 193 -2.49 -16.35 -4.16
CA ASN A 193 -1.63 -15.59 -3.27
C ASN A 193 -2.35 -14.29 -2.87
N GLY A 194 -2.67 -14.16 -1.59
CA GLY A 194 -3.41 -13.03 -1.07
C GLY A 194 -2.70 -11.69 -1.24
N VAL A 195 -1.38 -11.67 -1.16
CA VAL A 195 -0.57 -10.45 -1.35
C VAL A 195 -0.69 -9.98 -2.80
N SER A 196 -0.59 -10.90 -3.76
CA SER A 196 -0.76 -10.60 -5.18
C SER A 196 -2.18 -10.11 -5.49
N LEU A 197 -3.20 -10.71 -4.86
CA LEU A 197 -4.59 -10.28 -5.03
C LEU A 197 -4.85 -8.89 -4.44
N ILE A 198 -4.23 -8.55 -3.31
CA ILE A 198 -4.31 -7.19 -2.73
C ILE A 198 -3.72 -6.16 -3.70
N ILE A 199 -2.54 -6.42 -4.26
CA ILE A 199 -1.90 -5.52 -5.24
C ILE A 199 -2.80 -5.36 -6.47
N MET A 200 -3.27 -6.48 -7.03
CA MET A 200 -4.15 -6.48 -8.20
C MET A 200 -5.43 -5.68 -7.92
N ALA A 201 -6.08 -5.90 -6.77
CA ALA A 201 -7.27 -5.17 -6.37
C ALA A 201 -7.00 -3.67 -6.22
N GLY A 202 -5.84 -3.29 -5.68
CA GLY A 202 -5.41 -1.91 -5.56
C GLY A 202 -5.24 -1.21 -6.91
N ILE A 203 -4.57 -1.87 -7.87
CA ILE A 203 -4.39 -1.35 -9.24
C ILE A 203 -5.73 -1.23 -9.96
N LEU A 204 -6.54 -2.30 -9.94
CA LEU A 204 -7.86 -2.31 -10.57
C LEU A 204 -8.80 -1.25 -10.00
N ALA A 205 -8.67 -0.91 -8.71
CA ALA A 205 -9.47 0.13 -8.08
C ALA A 205 -9.10 1.56 -8.55
N GLN A 206 -7.91 1.76 -9.11
CA GLN A 206 -7.45 3.06 -9.62
C GLN A 206 -7.77 3.25 -11.11
N LEU A 207 -7.81 2.16 -11.90
CA LEU A 207 -8.08 2.21 -13.34
C LEU A 207 -9.30 3.05 -13.74
N PRO A 208 -10.49 2.94 -13.10
CA PRO A 208 -11.66 3.71 -13.52
C PRO A 208 -11.45 5.22 -13.42
N ARG A 209 -10.71 5.68 -12.39
CA ARG A 209 -10.39 7.11 -12.23
C ARG A 209 -9.41 7.57 -13.31
N SER A 210 -8.38 6.77 -13.61
CA SER A 210 -7.42 7.08 -14.67
C SER A 210 -8.07 7.15 -16.05
N PHE A 211 -9.00 6.22 -16.36
CA PHE A 211 -9.78 6.27 -17.60
C PHE A 211 -10.71 7.49 -17.66
N ALA A 212 -11.36 7.84 -16.56
CA ALA A 212 -12.22 9.04 -16.50
C ALA A 212 -11.41 10.32 -16.72
N GLN A 213 -10.23 10.44 -16.08
CA GLN A 213 -9.31 11.57 -16.26
C GLN A 213 -8.79 11.65 -17.69
N MET A 214 -8.42 10.52 -18.29
CA MET A 214 -8.01 10.47 -19.70
C MET A 214 -9.14 10.91 -20.63
N PHE A 215 -10.38 10.48 -20.36
CA PHE A 215 -11.55 10.86 -21.14
C PHE A 215 -11.87 12.36 -21.02
N THR A 216 -11.77 12.94 -19.83
CA THR A 216 -11.95 14.39 -19.64
C THR A 216 -10.84 15.18 -20.31
N GLN A 217 -9.57 14.76 -20.22
CA GLN A 217 -8.44 15.41 -20.90
C GLN A 217 -8.57 15.37 -22.43
N VAL A 218 -9.00 14.24 -22.99
CA VAL A 218 -9.29 14.12 -24.43
C VAL A 218 -10.46 15.01 -24.83
N ARG A 219 -11.52 15.09 -24.00
CA ARG A 219 -12.69 15.95 -24.24
C ARG A 219 -12.36 17.44 -24.13
N GLU A 220 -11.44 17.82 -23.25
CA GLU A 220 -10.97 19.19 -23.02
C GLU A 220 -9.89 19.62 -24.03
N GLY A 221 -9.49 18.75 -24.96
CA GLY A 221 -8.54 19.07 -26.03
C GLY A 221 -7.09 19.20 -25.58
N SER A 222 -6.76 18.88 -24.31
CA SER A 222 -5.40 19.02 -23.76
C SER A 222 -4.40 17.96 -24.25
N MET A 223 -4.87 16.93 -24.95
CA MET A 223 -4.01 15.98 -25.69
C MET A 223 -3.78 16.36 -27.17
N GLY A 224 -4.18 17.57 -27.60
CA GLY A 224 -4.14 17.99 -29.01
C GLY A 224 -3.59 19.40 -29.26
N GLY A 225 -2.73 19.94 -28.39
CA GLY A 225 -2.18 21.29 -28.52
C GLY A 225 -0.72 21.37 -28.06
N GLY A 226 0.17 20.70 -28.78
CA GLY A 226 1.61 20.83 -28.64
C GLY A 226 2.26 21.06 -29.99
N THR A 227 2.10 22.28 -30.51
CA THR A 227 3.09 22.93 -31.39
C THR A 227 3.67 24.09 -30.60
#